data_AF-A0A7S3AER7-F1
#
_entry.id   AF-A0A7S3AER7-F1
#
_cell.length_a   1.000
_cell.length_b   1.000
_cell.length_c   1.000
_cell.angle_alpha   90.00
_cell.angle_beta   90.00
_cell.angle_gamma   90.00
#
_symmetry.space_group_name_H-M   'P 1'
#
loop_
_entity.id
_entity.type
_entity.pdbx_description
1 polymer ?
#
loop_
_entity_poly.entity_id
_entity_poly.type
_entity_poly.pdbx_seq_one_letter_code
_entity_poly.pdbx_strand_id
1 'polypeptide(L)'
;WDSRSFIACSVLFLLLMIIAYDAREIHLAREGDADMSLPARTLRVSTVFLGDMITFRLWDTWQSHITFEIVKLVFALTTFPFFVFMIDSLNTLFTHTDATAYTQTGVIVGADQNGLSAYLQWIKEDVLSEYSQWKAELADRTKFQEKDMAKLERLVEEGEQFLAKLKPGSSMRLTRKKQQEIDAALAKVITREVASEDLFRHCFPDKVLADEYRRKLSTKDPDEASTAES
;
A
#
# COMPACT_ATOMS: atom_id res chain seq x y z
N TRP A 1 13.36 -5.60 -2.98
CA TRP A 1 13.91 -6.44 -1.91
C TRP A 1 13.80 -5.66 -0.61
N ASP A 2 13.17 -6.24 0.39
CA ASP A 2 12.75 -5.51 1.60
C ASP A 2 13.84 -5.59 2.67
N SER A 3 14.42 -4.45 3.04
CA SER A 3 15.45 -4.34 4.09
C SER A 3 15.03 -5.01 5.40
N ARG A 4 13.71 -5.13 5.62
CA ARG A 4 13.11 -5.83 6.76
C ARG A 4 13.40 -7.33 6.78
N SER A 5 13.37 -8.00 5.63
CA SER A 5 13.67 -9.43 5.53
C SER A 5 15.14 -9.72 5.83
N PHE A 6 16.04 -8.87 5.35
CA PHE A 6 17.47 -8.99 5.64
C PHE A 6 17.75 -8.83 7.14
N ILE A 7 17.18 -7.80 7.78
CA ILE A 7 17.32 -7.57 9.21
C ILE A 7 16.77 -8.76 10.01
N ALA A 8 15.60 -9.30 9.64
CA ALA A 8 15.02 -10.47 10.30
C ALA A 8 15.92 -11.71 10.21
N CYS A 9 16.53 -11.98 9.05
CA CYS A 9 17.48 -13.08 8.89
C CYS A 9 18.77 -12.86 9.69
N SER A 10 19.30 -11.64 9.76
CA SER A 10 20.48 -11.32 10.58
C SER A 10 20.20 -11.49 12.08
N VAL A 11 19.02 -11.10 12.55
CA VAL A 11 18.61 -11.30 13.95
C VAL A 11 18.44 -12.78 14.26
N LEU A 12 17.80 -13.55 13.36
CA LEU A 12 17.66 -14.99 13.52
C LEU A 12 19.02 -15.70 13.58
N PHE A 13 19.96 -15.31 12.72
CA PHE A 13 21.33 -15.83 12.73
C PHE A 13 22.03 -15.54 14.07
N LEU A 14 21.94 -14.32 14.58
CA LEU A 14 22.50 -13.94 15.88
C LEU A 14 21.89 -14.74 17.04
N LEU A 15 20.57 -14.95 17.04
CA LEU A 15 19.88 -15.75 18.05
C LEU A 15 20.31 -17.21 18.02
N LEU A 16 20.41 -17.82 16.84
CA LEU A 16 20.88 -19.20 16.68
C LEU A 16 22.34 -19.35 17.13
N MET A 17 23.19 -18.37 16.85
CA MET A 17 24.58 -18.33 17.32
C MET A 17 24.66 -18.24 18.85
N ILE A 18 23.84 -17.40 19.49
CA ILE A 18 23.78 -17.29 20.95
C ILE A 18 23.33 -18.61 21.58
N ILE A 19 22.29 -19.25 21.03
CA ILE A 19 21.78 -20.54 21.52
C ILE A 19 22.82 -21.65 21.34
N ALA A 20 23.49 -21.72 20.19
CA ALA A 20 24.54 -22.70 19.94
C ALA A 20 25.74 -22.51 20.87
N TYR A 21 26.09 -21.25 21.17
CA TYR A 21 27.18 -20.93 22.09
C TYR A 21 26.81 -21.28 23.54
N ASP A 22 25.61 -20.93 24.00
CA ASP A 22 25.15 -21.32 25.34
C ASP A 22 25.11 -22.84 25.47
N ALA A 23 24.61 -23.57 24.47
CA ALA A 23 24.59 -25.02 24.44
C ALA A 23 25.99 -25.65 24.60
N ARG A 24 27.01 -25.06 23.94
CA ARG A 24 28.41 -25.47 24.08
C ARG A 24 28.93 -25.26 25.51
N GLU A 25 28.63 -24.11 26.10
CA GLU A 25 28.98 -23.82 27.51
C GLU A 25 28.22 -24.73 28.49
N ILE A 26 26.97 -25.17 28.19
CA ILE A 26 26.29 -26.21 29.01
C ILE A 26 27.15 -27.48 29.03
N HIS A 27 27.61 -27.90 27.85
CA HIS A 27 28.33 -29.16 27.69
C HIS A 27 29.68 -29.13 28.41
N LEU A 28 30.42 -28.03 28.27
CA LEU A 28 31.71 -27.84 28.95
C LEU A 28 31.56 -27.71 30.47
N ALA A 29 30.51 -27.04 30.96
CA ALA A 29 30.26 -26.93 32.40
C ALA A 29 29.88 -28.28 33.02
N ARG A 30 29.18 -29.16 32.28
CA ARG A 30 28.88 -30.54 32.70
C ARG A 30 30.11 -31.43 32.79
N GLU A 31 31.14 -31.19 31.96
CA GLU A 31 32.40 -31.93 32.01
C GLU A 31 33.34 -31.43 33.13
N GLY A 32 33.14 -30.21 33.62
CA GLY A 32 34.04 -29.55 34.58
C GLY A 32 33.61 -29.52 36.04
N ASP A 33 32.51 -30.19 36.43
CA ASP A 33 31.96 -30.20 37.82
C ASP A 33 31.74 -28.79 38.42
N ALA A 34 31.48 -27.80 37.55
CA ALA A 34 31.33 -26.41 37.95
C ALA A 34 29.84 -26.05 38.04
N ASP A 35 29.29 -26.03 39.25
CA ASP A 35 27.92 -25.60 39.52
C ASP A 35 27.84 -24.06 39.47
N MET A 36 27.62 -23.53 38.26
CA MET A 36 27.49 -22.09 38.03
C MET A 36 26.01 -21.66 38.07
N SER A 37 25.71 -20.66 38.91
CA SER A 37 24.37 -20.05 38.94
C SER A 37 23.98 -19.43 37.58
N LEU A 38 22.70 -19.59 37.19
CA LEU A 38 22.10 -19.09 35.95
C LEU A 38 22.46 -17.64 35.57
N PRO A 39 22.39 -16.64 36.47
CA PRO A 39 22.69 -15.25 36.08
C PRO A 39 24.17 -15.00 35.78
N ALA A 40 25.09 -15.65 36.51
CA ALA A 40 26.52 -15.55 36.26
C ALA A 40 26.92 -16.18 34.92
N ARG A 41 26.22 -17.26 34.54
CA ARG A 41 26.38 -17.94 33.26
C ARG A 41 25.95 -17.07 32.08
N THR A 42 24.78 -16.44 32.13
CA THR A 42 24.30 -15.57 31.04
C THR A 42 25.25 -14.40 30.80
N LEU A 43 25.79 -13.80 31.87
CA LEU A 43 26.71 -12.68 31.81
C LEU A 43 28.08 -13.09 31.23
N ARG A 44 28.58 -14.27 31.58
CA ARG A 44 29.81 -14.85 31.02
C ARG A 44 29.65 -15.22 29.55
N VAL A 45 28.56 -15.90 29.17
CA VAL A 45 28.24 -16.22 27.77
C VAL A 45 28.18 -14.95 26.93
N SER A 46 27.50 -13.91 27.42
CA SER A 46 27.37 -12.64 26.71
C SER A 46 28.73 -11.94 26.52
N THR A 47 29.57 -11.92 27.55
CA THR A 47 30.87 -11.22 27.52
C THR A 47 31.91 -11.96 26.66
N VAL A 48 31.97 -13.29 26.73
CA VAL A 48 32.88 -14.07 25.88
C VAL A 48 32.38 -14.08 24.43
N PHE A 49 31.06 -14.17 24.18
CA PHE A 49 30.49 -14.05 22.85
C PHE A 49 30.79 -12.69 22.20
N LEU A 50 30.64 -11.58 22.92
CA LEU A 50 31.02 -10.25 22.42
C LEU A 50 32.54 -10.15 22.17
N GLY A 51 33.37 -10.71 23.06
CA GLY A 51 34.82 -10.74 22.88
C GLY A 51 35.26 -11.54 21.65
N ASP A 52 34.64 -12.71 21.44
CA ASP A 52 34.91 -13.56 20.28
C ASP A 52 34.36 -12.96 18.97
N MET A 53 33.28 -12.14 19.03
CA MET A 53 32.78 -11.38 17.87
C MET A 53 33.77 -10.30 17.45
N ILE A 54 34.30 -9.54 18.41
CA ILE A 54 35.25 -8.45 18.15
C ILE A 54 36.58 -8.99 17.60
N THR A 55 36.99 -10.19 18.03
CA THR A 55 38.24 -10.83 17.61
C THR A 55 38.10 -11.73 16.39
N PHE A 56 36.93 -11.75 15.73
CA PHE A 56 36.61 -12.58 14.56
C PHE A 56 36.73 -14.11 14.75
N ARG A 57 37.07 -14.60 15.94
CA ARG A 57 37.28 -16.04 16.21
C ARG A 57 36.01 -16.88 16.08
N LEU A 58 34.83 -16.27 16.22
CA LEU A 58 33.55 -16.97 15.98
C LEU A 58 33.39 -17.45 14.53
N TRP A 59 34.04 -16.79 13.56
CA TRP A 59 33.91 -17.12 12.15
C TRP A 59 34.66 -18.40 11.74
N ASP A 60 35.67 -18.82 12.50
CA ASP A 60 36.45 -20.04 12.24
C ASP A 60 35.89 -21.28 12.97
N THR A 61 34.74 -21.17 13.64
CA THR A 61 34.13 -22.30 14.36
C THR A 61 33.26 -23.14 13.43
N TRP A 62 33.35 -24.47 13.48
CA TRP A 62 32.52 -25.34 12.64
C TRP A 62 31.01 -25.11 12.84
N GLN A 63 30.60 -24.63 14.02
CA GLN A 63 29.23 -24.25 14.31
C GLN A 63 28.78 -23.04 13.47
N SER A 64 29.61 -22.00 13.32
CA SER A 64 29.26 -20.84 12.50
C SER A 64 29.14 -21.20 11.02
N HIS A 65 29.98 -22.12 10.52
CA HIS A 65 29.85 -22.67 9.17
C HIS A 65 28.51 -23.38 8.97
N ILE A 66 28.07 -24.23 9.91
CA ILE A 66 26.76 -24.89 9.83
C ILE A 66 25.62 -23.89 9.89
N THR A 67 25.65 -22.93 10.82
CA THR A 67 24.60 -21.91 10.93
C THR A 67 24.50 -21.06 9.67
N PHE A 68 25.64 -20.74 9.05
CA PHE A 68 25.68 -20.01 7.78
C PHE A 68 25.05 -20.81 6.62
N GLU A 69 25.35 -22.11 6.52
CA GLU A 69 24.72 -22.98 5.52
C GLU A 69 23.21 -23.16 5.75
N ILE A 70 22.75 -23.24 7.01
CA ILE A 70 21.32 -23.27 7.33
C ILE A 70 20.64 -21.95 6.92
N VAL A 71 21.24 -20.81 7.23
CA VAL A 71 20.68 -19.50 6.83
C VAL A 71 20.66 -19.35 5.31
N LYS A 72 21.71 -19.78 4.59
CA LYS A 72 21.69 -19.85 3.13
C LYS A 72 20.57 -20.73 2.60
N LEU A 73 20.35 -21.91 3.19
CA LEU A 73 19.28 -22.81 2.79
C LEU A 73 17.91 -22.17 2.99
N VAL A 74 17.66 -21.58 4.17
CA VAL A 74 16.41 -20.87 4.47
C VAL A 74 16.22 -19.71 3.49
N PHE A 75 17.28 -18.95 3.22
CA PHE A 75 17.25 -17.86 2.26
C PHE A 75 16.94 -18.34 0.83
N ALA A 76 17.59 -19.41 0.38
CA ALA A 76 17.30 -20.04 -0.90
C ALA A 76 15.85 -20.53 -0.98
N LEU A 77 15.31 -21.09 0.10
CA LEU A 77 13.90 -21.47 0.20
C LEU A 77 12.95 -20.26 0.15
N THR A 78 13.32 -19.11 0.71
CA THR A 78 12.52 -17.87 0.54
C THR A 78 12.52 -17.36 -0.90
N THR A 79 13.55 -17.67 -1.68
CA THR A 79 13.59 -17.35 -3.11
C THR A 79 12.91 -18.39 -4.01
N PHE A 80 12.67 -19.61 -3.51
CA PHE A 80 11.99 -20.68 -4.22
C PHE A 80 10.62 -20.29 -4.85
N PRO A 81 9.71 -19.56 -4.17
CA PRO A 81 8.46 -19.12 -4.80
C PRO A 81 8.67 -18.20 -6.02
N PHE A 82 9.84 -17.56 -6.15
CA PHE A 82 10.18 -16.73 -7.30
C PHE A 82 10.94 -17.49 -8.39
N PHE A 83 11.39 -18.72 -8.12
CA PHE A 83 12.08 -19.56 -9.10
C PHE A 83 11.22 -19.84 -10.34
N VAL A 84 9.89 -19.86 -10.17
CA VAL A 84 8.93 -20.02 -11.26
C VAL A 84 9.09 -18.92 -12.33
N PHE A 85 9.53 -17.71 -11.95
CA PHE A 85 9.80 -16.61 -12.88
C PHE A 85 11.15 -16.71 -13.60
N MET A 86 12.05 -17.61 -13.17
CA MET A 86 13.33 -17.86 -13.84
C MET A 86 13.20 -18.85 -15.02
N ILE A 87 12.06 -19.53 -15.14
CA ILE A 87 11.76 -20.43 -16.26
C ILE A 87 11.17 -19.58 -17.39
N ASP A 88 11.92 -19.37 -18.47
CA ASP A 88 11.55 -18.47 -19.58
C ASP A 88 10.13 -18.70 -20.11
N SER A 89 9.70 -19.96 -20.26
CA SER A 89 8.35 -20.30 -20.73
C SER A 89 7.24 -19.85 -19.77
N LEU A 90 7.47 -19.96 -18.46
CA LEU A 90 6.51 -19.53 -17.44
C LEU A 90 6.55 -18.01 -17.28
N ASN A 91 7.73 -17.41 -17.31
CA ASN A 91 7.89 -15.96 -17.32
C ASN A 91 7.14 -15.35 -18.51
N THR A 92 7.29 -15.92 -19.70
CA THR A 92 6.55 -15.52 -20.91
C THR A 92 5.03 -15.61 -20.70
N LEU A 93 4.56 -16.71 -20.12
CA LEU A 93 3.13 -16.89 -19.77
C LEU A 93 2.64 -15.82 -18.80
N PHE A 94 3.41 -15.50 -17.75
CA PHE A 94 3.07 -14.47 -16.76
C PHE A 94 3.20 -13.03 -17.30
N THR A 95 4.10 -12.78 -18.26
CA THR A 95 4.16 -11.47 -18.93
C THR A 95 2.99 -11.24 -19.89
N HIS A 96 2.31 -12.30 -20.33
CA HIS A 96 1.11 -12.22 -21.16
C HIS A 96 -0.20 -12.35 -20.37
N THR A 97 -0.14 -12.57 -19.06
CA THR A 97 -1.32 -12.44 -18.20
C THR A 97 -1.58 -10.96 -17.92
N ASP A 98 -2.78 -10.50 -18.28
CA ASP A 98 -3.26 -9.17 -17.93
C ASP A 98 -3.16 -8.94 -16.41
N ALA A 99 -2.88 -7.70 -16.01
CA ALA A 99 -2.89 -7.32 -14.61
C ALA A 99 -4.24 -7.70 -13.98
N THR A 100 -4.19 -8.57 -12.99
CA THR A 100 -5.35 -8.95 -12.17
C THR A 100 -5.30 -8.19 -10.85
N ALA A 101 -6.47 -7.81 -10.35
CA ALA A 101 -6.63 -7.25 -9.02
C ALA A 101 -7.43 -8.23 -8.16
N TYR A 102 -7.29 -8.11 -6.84
CA TYR A 102 -8.09 -8.87 -5.89
C TYR A 102 -9.13 -7.94 -5.27
N THR A 103 -10.38 -8.41 -5.17
CA THR A 103 -11.40 -7.73 -4.35
C THR A 103 -11.01 -7.81 -2.87
N GLN A 104 -11.67 -7.01 -2.02
CA GLN A 104 -11.53 -7.10 -0.56
C GLN A 104 -11.87 -8.50 -0.01
N THR A 105 -12.68 -9.27 -0.74
CA THR A 105 -13.04 -10.66 -0.43
C THR A 105 -12.08 -11.70 -1.03
N GLY A 106 -10.99 -11.27 -1.70
CA GLY A 106 -9.98 -12.15 -2.29
C GLY A 106 -10.36 -12.76 -3.64
N VAL A 107 -11.42 -12.27 -4.30
CA VAL A 107 -11.83 -12.74 -5.63
C VAL A 107 -10.99 -12.05 -6.70
N ILE A 108 -10.50 -12.82 -7.67
CA ILE A 108 -9.74 -12.30 -8.81
C ILE A 108 -10.69 -11.55 -9.74
N VAL A 109 -10.38 -10.29 -10.01
CA VAL A 109 -11.09 -9.42 -10.96
C VAL A 109 -10.08 -8.78 -11.93
N GLY A 110 -10.56 -8.34 -13.09
CA GLY A 110 -9.72 -7.57 -14.01
C GLY A 110 -9.25 -6.27 -13.34
N ALA A 111 -7.99 -5.87 -13.53
CA ALA A 111 -7.50 -4.62 -12.96
C ALA A 111 -8.24 -3.42 -13.55
N ASP A 112 -8.86 -2.62 -12.69
CA ASP A 112 -9.46 -1.34 -13.04
C ASP A 112 -8.36 -0.28 -13.16
N GLN A 113 -7.82 -0.12 -14.36
CA GLN A 113 -6.69 0.77 -14.63
C GLN A 113 -6.98 2.26 -14.37
N ASN A 114 -8.25 2.68 -14.39
CA ASN A 114 -8.63 4.08 -14.19
C ASN A 114 -9.23 4.36 -12.81
N GLY A 115 -9.46 3.34 -11.98
CA GLY A 115 -10.07 3.49 -10.66
C GLY A 115 -11.55 3.91 -10.71
N LEU A 116 -12.27 3.56 -11.78
CA LEU A 116 -13.72 3.82 -11.89
C LEU A 116 -14.51 3.14 -10.77
N SER A 117 -14.09 1.94 -10.33
CA SER A 117 -14.67 1.20 -9.22
C SER A 117 -14.59 1.98 -7.91
N ALA A 118 -13.39 2.49 -7.57
CA ALA A 118 -13.18 3.33 -6.40
C ALA A 118 -13.98 4.65 -6.49
N TYR A 119 -14.04 5.25 -7.68
CA TYR A 119 -14.81 6.46 -7.92
C TYR A 119 -16.32 6.26 -7.74
N LEU A 120 -16.88 5.15 -8.27
CA LEU A 120 -18.29 4.79 -8.08
C LEU A 120 -18.61 4.52 -6.60
N GLN A 121 -17.71 3.80 -5.92
CA GLN A 121 -17.85 3.53 -4.48
C GLN A 121 -17.85 4.82 -3.68
N TRP A 122 -16.93 5.74 -3.97
CA TRP A 122 -16.90 7.07 -3.34
C TRP A 122 -18.23 7.82 -3.53
N ILE A 123 -18.77 7.89 -4.75
CA ILE A 123 -20.07 8.56 -4.97
C ILE A 123 -21.17 7.87 -4.14
N LYS A 124 -21.21 6.53 -4.16
CA LYS A 124 -22.28 5.77 -3.52
C LYS A 124 -22.22 5.85 -1.99
N GLU A 125 -21.03 5.72 -1.41
CA GLU A 125 -20.82 5.62 0.04
C GLU A 125 -20.63 6.99 0.69
N ASP A 126 -19.90 7.90 0.06
CA ASP A 126 -19.56 9.19 0.68
C ASP A 126 -20.53 10.30 0.28
N VAL A 127 -21.06 10.29 -0.96
CA VAL A 127 -21.93 11.35 -1.46
C VAL A 127 -23.41 11.01 -1.33
N LEU A 128 -23.84 9.88 -1.89
CA LEU A 128 -25.27 9.51 -2.03
C LEU A 128 -25.81 8.67 -0.87
N SER A 129 -24.93 8.13 -0.02
CA SER A 129 -25.33 7.22 1.05
C SER A 129 -26.30 7.85 2.05
N GLU A 130 -27.19 7.00 2.56
CA GLU A 130 -28.06 7.32 3.69
C GLU A 130 -27.30 7.63 5.00
N TYR A 131 -26.02 7.32 5.05
CA TYR A 131 -25.14 7.62 6.19
C TYR A 131 -24.12 8.72 5.88
N SER A 132 -24.21 9.32 4.68
CA SER A 132 -23.37 10.45 4.31
C SER A 132 -23.65 11.66 5.19
N GLN A 133 -22.59 12.39 5.55
CA GLN A 133 -22.70 13.71 6.18
C GLN A 133 -23.49 14.72 5.33
N TRP A 134 -23.58 14.49 4.01
CA TRP A 134 -24.26 15.34 3.05
C TRP A 134 -25.74 15.02 2.88
N LYS A 135 -26.26 13.93 3.50
CA LYS A 135 -27.66 13.49 3.32
C LYS A 135 -28.68 14.58 3.61
N ALA A 136 -28.50 15.30 4.71
CA ALA A 136 -29.44 16.34 5.11
C ALA A 136 -29.52 17.47 4.08
N GLU A 137 -28.37 17.80 3.47
CA GLU A 137 -28.28 18.81 2.42
C GLU A 137 -28.86 18.30 1.09
N LEU A 138 -28.52 17.08 0.69
CA LEU A 138 -29.03 16.46 -0.53
C LEU A 138 -30.53 16.13 -0.47
N ALA A 139 -31.09 15.95 0.73
CA ALA A 139 -32.53 15.77 0.94
C ALA A 139 -33.34 17.07 0.85
N ASP A 140 -32.69 18.24 0.80
CA ASP A 140 -33.36 19.52 0.63
C ASP A 140 -33.89 19.67 -0.80
N ARG A 141 -35.18 19.36 -0.97
CA ARG A 141 -35.89 19.41 -2.25
C ARG A 141 -35.98 20.82 -2.85
N THR A 142 -35.70 21.87 -2.08
CA THR A 142 -35.64 23.24 -2.62
C THR A 142 -34.35 23.49 -3.40
N LYS A 143 -33.28 22.75 -3.07
CA LYS A 143 -31.97 22.84 -3.69
C LYS A 143 -31.73 21.73 -4.71
N PHE A 144 -32.09 20.49 -4.34
CA PHE A 144 -31.81 19.31 -5.14
C PHE A 144 -33.11 18.66 -5.64
N GLN A 145 -33.26 18.57 -6.96
CA GLN A 145 -34.41 17.90 -7.56
C GLN A 145 -34.24 16.38 -7.45
N GLU A 146 -35.26 15.71 -6.90
CA GLU A 146 -35.33 14.24 -6.76
C GLU A 146 -35.05 13.52 -8.10
N LYS A 147 -35.50 14.11 -9.23
CA LYS A 147 -35.26 13.58 -10.57
C LYS A 147 -33.78 13.57 -10.97
N ASP A 148 -33.04 14.62 -10.66
CA ASP A 148 -31.61 14.67 -11.03
C ASP A 148 -30.77 13.79 -10.09
N MET A 149 -31.15 13.67 -8.81
CA MET A 149 -30.54 12.72 -7.86
C MET A 149 -30.77 11.26 -8.29
N ALA A 150 -32.01 10.87 -8.59
CA ALA A 150 -32.33 9.53 -9.09
C ALA A 150 -31.62 9.22 -10.43
N LYS A 151 -31.40 10.24 -11.27
CA LYS A 151 -30.61 10.08 -12.50
C LYS A 151 -29.14 9.81 -12.19
N LEU A 152 -28.57 10.47 -11.19
CA LEU A 152 -27.19 10.26 -10.77
C LEU A 152 -27.00 8.86 -10.17
N GLU A 153 -27.89 8.43 -9.27
CA GLU A 153 -27.92 7.06 -8.72
C GLU A 153 -27.96 6.01 -9.82
N ARG A 154 -28.87 6.18 -10.79
CA ARG A 154 -28.97 5.28 -11.94
C ARG A 154 -27.68 5.24 -12.77
N LEU A 155 -27.01 6.37 -12.97
CA LEU A 155 -25.74 6.41 -13.72
C LEU A 155 -24.61 5.71 -12.97
N VAL A 156 -24.60 5.77 -11.64
CA VAL A 156 -23.67 5.03 -10.77
C VAL A 156 -23.93 3.53 -10.89
N GLU A 157 -25.18 3.08 -10.77
CA GLU A 157 -25.55 1.67 -10.96
C GLU A 157 -25.21 1.16 -12.37
N GLU A 158 -25.48 1.95 -13.40
CA GLU A 158 -25.08 1.62 -14.78
C GLU A 158 -23.55 1.54 -14.92
N GLY A 159 -22.80 2.34 -14.16
CA GLY A 159 -21.34 2.26 -14.06
C GLY A 159 -20.85 0.97 -13.41
N GLU A 160 -21.47 0.55 -12.31
CA GLU A 160 -21.17 -0.72 -11.62
C GLU A 160 -21.45 -1.92 -12.55
N GLN A 161 -22.61 -1.92 -13.21
CA GLN A 161 -22.96 -2.95 -14.20
C GLN A 161 -22.03 -2.95 -15.41
N PHE A 162 -21.55 -1.77 -15.82
CA PHE A 162 -20.59 -1.64 -16.91
C PHE A 162 -19.24 -2.28 -16.54
N LEU A 163 -18.76 -2.07 -15.31
CA LEU A 163 -17.55 -2.72 -14.79
C LEU A 163 -17.72 -4.23 -14.67
N ALA A 164 -18.87 -4.72 -14.19
CA ALA A 164 -19.13 -6.16 -14.09
C ALA A 164 -19.14 -6.88 -15.45
N LYS A 165 -19.51 -6.16 -16.53
CA LYS A 165 -19.54 -6.69 -17.91
C LYS A 165 -18.25 -6.42 -18.68
N LEU A 166 -17.31 -5.73 -18.08
CA LEU A 166 -16.08 -5.30 -18.72
C LEU A 166 -15.17 -6.52 -18.94
N LYS A 167 -14.71 -6.73 -20.18
CA LYS A 167 -13.73 -7.78 -20.46
C LYS A 167 -12.34 -7.37 -19.95
N PRO A 168 -11.50 -8.32 -19.50
CA PRO A 168 -10.08 -8.07 -19.27
C PRO A 168 -9.45 -7.42 -20.51
N GLY A 169 -8.58 -6.41 -20.31
CA GLY A 169 -7.92 -5.68 -21.41
C GLY A 169 -8.81 -4.67 -22.16
N SER A 170 -10.03 -4.41 -21.67
CA SER A 170 -10.88 -3.33 -22.19
C SER A 170 -10.22 -1.96 -22.06
N SER A 171 -10.39 -1.12 -23.10
CA SER A 171 -9.61 0.12 -23.20
C SER A 171 -9.95 1.11 -22.08
N MET A 172 -8.93 1.71 -21.46
CA MET A 172 -9.04 2.87 -20.55
C MET A 172 -9.94 3.98 -21.10
N ARG A 173 -10.05 4.11 -22.43
CA ARG A 173 -10.91 5.09 -23.08
C ARG A 173 -12.39 4.90 -22.73
N LEU A 174 -12.88 3.67 -22.58
CA LEU A 174 -14.28 3.37 -22.30
C LEU A 174 -14.63 3.68 -20.85
N THR A 175 -13.79 3.27 -19.90
CA THR A 175 -13.97 3.59 -18.46
C THR A 175 -13.89 5.09 -18.23
N ARG A 176 -12.93 5.78 -18.88
CA ARG A 176 -12.82 7.25 -18.83
C ARG A 176 -14.07 7.94 -19.38
N LYS A 177 -14.64 7.44 -20.48
CA LYS A 177 -15.88 7.99 -21.03
C LYS A 177 -17.04 7.84 -20.04
N LYS A 178 -17.17 6.68 -19.39
CA LYS A 178 -18.23 6.45 -18.40
C LYS A 178 -18.03 7.35 -17.16
N GLN A 179 -16.78 7.51 -16.70
CA GLN A 179 -16.45 8.46 -15.63
C GLN A 179 -16.87 9.89 -16.00
N GLN A 180 -16.54 10.36 -17.20
CA GLN A 180 -16.93 11.69 -17.68
C GLN A 180 -18.45 11.89 -17.76
N GLU A 181 -19.21 10.85 -18.12
CA GLU A 181 -20.68 10.89 -18.13
C GLU A 181 -21.23 11.08 -16.70
N ILE A 182 -20.63 10.42 -15.71
CA ILE A 182 -21.02 10.54 -14.30
C ILE A 182 -20.60 11.89 -13.74
N ASP A 183 -19.36 12.34 -13.99
CA ASP A 183 -18.87 13.67 -13.60
C ASP A 183 -19.76 14.79 -14.15
N ALA A 184 -20.22 14.67 -15.40
CA ALA A 184 -21.11 15.66 -16.02
C ALA A 184 -22.50 15.68 -15.34
N ALA A 185 -23.01 14.52 -14.94
CA ALA A 185 -24.26 14.45 -14.17
C ALA A 185 -24.08 15.03 -12.77
N LEU A 186 -22.99 14.69 -12.08
CA LEU A 186 -22.64 15.21 -10.77
C LEU A 186 -22.51 16.74 -10.81
N ALA A 187 -21.82 17.29 -11.81
CA ALA A 187 -21.62 18.73 -11.97
C ALA A 187 -22.90 19.50 -12.35
N LYS A 188 -23.91 18.80 -12.90
CA LYS A 188 -25.23 19.37 -13.15
C LYS A 188 -26.04 19.48 -11.86
N VAL A 189 -25.90 18.50 -10.98
CA VAL A 189 -26.62 18.43 -9.70
C VAL A 189 -25.98 19.35 -8.66
N ILE A 190 -24.67 19.25 -8.51
CA ILE A 190 -23.88 19.94 -7.48
C ILE A 190 -23.19 21.12 -8.14
N THR A 191 -23.84 22.28 -8.07
CA THR A 191 -23.26 23.56 -8.51
C THR A 191 -22.85 24.39 -7.30
N ARG A 192 -21.91 25.32 -7.49
CA ARG A 192 -21.44 26.22 -6.43
C ARG A 192 -22.53 27.14 -5.86
N GLU A 193 -23.57 27.40 -6.66
CA GLU A 193 -24.69 28.27 -6.29
C GLU A 193 -25.72 27.56 -5.40
N VAL A 194 -25.85 26.25 -5.58
CA VAL A 194 -26.89 25.43 -4.93
C VAL A 194 -26.32 24.68 -3.73
N ALA A 195 -25.14 24.07 -3.90
CA ALA A 195 -24.48 23.29 -2.87
C ALA A 195 -23.68 24.17 -1.90
N SER A 196 -23.52 23.68 -0.68
CA SER A 196 -22.60 24.22 0.30
C SER A 196 -21.18 24.20 -0.25
N GLU A 197 -20.37 25.15 0.19
CA GLU A 197 -18.97 25.24 -0.23
C GLU A 197 -18.20 23.96 0.17
N ASP A 198 -18.58 23.29 1.26
CA ASP A 198 -17.97 22.04 1.72
C ASP A 198 -18.34 20.85 0.82
N LEU A 199 -19.62 20.70 0.45
CA LEU A 199 -20.06 19.66 -0.49
C LEU A 199 -19.44 19.90 -1.88
N PHE A 200 -19.42 21.14 -2.34
CA PHE A 200 -18.80 21.49 -3.62
C PHE A 200 -17.29 21.20 -3.63
N ARG A 201 -16.58 21.51 -2.54
CA ARG A 201 -15.16 21.18 -2.35
C ARG A 201 -14.91 19.68 -2.31
N HIS A 202 -15.79 18.94 -1.66
CA HIS A 202 -15.70 17.50 -1.57
C HIS A 202 -15.88 16.84 -2.94
N CYS A 203 -16.85 17.30 -3.74
CA CYS A 203 -17.13 16.73 -5.06
C CYS A 203 -16.22 17.26 -6.17
N PHE A 204 -15.69 18.48 -6.07
CA PHE A 204 -14.85 19.09 -7.10
C PHE A 204 -13.59 19.77 -6.53
N PRO A 205 -12.70 19.03 -5.84
CA PRO A 205 -11.49 19.59 -5.26
C PRO A 205 -10.60 20.28 -6.31
N ASP A 206 -10.47 19.70 -7.50
CA ASP A 206 -9.66 20.24 -8.59
C ASP A 206 -10.18 21.59 -9.10
N LYS A 207 -11.51 21.77 -9.16
CA LYS A 207 -12.10 23.06 -9.57
C LYS A 207 -11.81 24.13 -8.54
N VAL A 208 -11.89 23.78 -7.26
CA VAL A 208 -11.58 24.71 -6.15
C VAL A 208 -10.10 25.08 -6.17
N LEU A 209 -9.21 24.11 -6.33
CA LEU A 209 -7.77 24.36 -6.46
C LEU A 209 -7.44 25.24 -7.68
N ALA A 210 -8.08 24.98 -8.82
CA ALA A 210 -7.89 25.80 -10.02
C ALA A 210 -8.39 27.24 -9.82
N ASP A 211 -9.53 27.43 -9.16
CA ASP A 211 -10.07 28.74 -8.83
C ASP A 211 -9.18 29.49 -7.84
N GLU A 212 -8.68 28.81 -6.79
CA GLU A 212 -7.74 29.36 -5.83
C GLU A 212 -6.43 29.79 -6.49
N TYR A 213 -5.90 28.95 -7.37
CA TYR A 213 -4.69 29.26 -8.14
C TYR A 213 -4.90 30.48 -9.04
N ARG A 214 -6.03 30.56 -9.76
CA ARG A 214 -6.39 31.73 -10.58
C ARG A 214 -6.50 33.00 -9.75
N ARG A 215 -7.12 32.93 -8.57
CA ARG A 215 -7.23 34.08 -7.64
C ARG A 215 -5.86 34.54 -7.14
N LYS A 216 -4.94 33.61 -6.85
CA LYS A 216 -3.56 33.92 -6.45
C LYS A 216 -2.76 34.56 -7.58
N LEU A 217 -2.98 34.14 -8.83
CA LEU A 217 -2.35 34.78 -9.99
C LEU A 217 -2.87 36.20 -10.22
N SER A 218 -4.19 36.43 -10.10
CA SER A 218 -4.77 37.76 -10.27
C SER A 218 -4.46 38.73 -9.13
N THR A 219 -4.11 38.23 -7.94
CA THR A 219 -3.64 39.06 -6.82
C THR A 219 -2.14 39.35 -6.88
N LYS A 220 -1.42 38.75 -7.83
CA LYS A 220 0.01 38.92 -8.07
C LYS A 220 0.35 39.93 -9.20
N ASP A 221 -0.57 40.81 -9.56
CA ASP A 221 -0.33 41.90 -10.53
C ASP A 221 0.72 42.92 -10.01
N PRO A 222 1.37 43.69 -10.90
CA PRO A 222 2.67 43.46 -11.53
C PRO A 222 3.85 44.22 -10.86
N ASP A 223 3.64 44.84 -9.70
CA ASP A 223 4.60 45.79 -9.12
C ASP A 223 5.85 45.10 -8.54
N GLU A 224 5.78 43.80 -8.22
CA GLU A 224 6.95 42.99 -7.83
C GLU A 224 7.89 42.68 -9.00
N ALA A 225 7.45 42.84 -10.26
CA ALA A 225 8.34 42.68 -11.42
C ALA A 225 9.19 43.95 -11.69
N SER A 226 8.79 45.12 -11.17
CA SER A 226 9.54 46.38 -11.35
C SER A 226 10.70 46.58 -10.37
N THR A 227 10.73 45.81 -9.28
CA THR A 227 11.74 45.93 -8.22
C THR A 227 12.84 44.85 -8.27
N ALA A 228 12.77 43.92 -9.22
CA ALA A 228 13.80 42.90 -9.43
C ALA A 228 14.87 43.28 -10.48
N GLU A 229 14.71 44.43 -11.17
CA GLU A 229 15.67 44.94 -12.17
C GLU A 229 16.33 46.29 -11.76
N SER A 230 16.29 46.67 -10.48
CA SER A 230 17.01 47.87 -9.97
C SER A 230 18.14 47.49 -9.02
#